data_AF-A0A0Q8EIX1-F1
#
_entry.id   AF-A0A0Q8EIX1-F1
#
_cell.length_a   1.000
_cell.length_b   1.000
_cell.length_c   1.000
_cell.angle_alpha   90.00
_cell.angle_beta   90.00
_cell.angle_gamma   90.00
#
_symmetry.space_group_name_H-M   'P 1'
#
loop_
_entity.id
_entity.type
_entity.pdbx_description
1 polymer ?
#
loop_
_entity_poly.entity_id
_entity_poly.type
_entity_poly.pdbx_seq_one_letter_code
_entity_poly.pdbx_strand_id
1 'polypeptide(L)'
;MNDVRELLGRAVEGAGKPAFSAGAVYAKADRIRRRRRVAASAAVLVVVAAGAFTLPRTGGDEDPAHTSVASAGPSASPTTSAPAPASAKAERLAALLPADVGEIEEVSLLALIKNATPEQARTTYLGPLDGQYAFRKDGGVGYLLLTLMDREALERKMGRPADPAEDLCARIGQEPARDDCVREVLPDGRTLTTWHDSMDYSGDDNVGWGPELVGRLTQSDGSQFLVRSSTGFEGSGTLGPLLTEPPLSRQQLKKLLTGPEVLPKG
;
A
#
# COMPACT_ATOMS: atom_id res chain seq x y z
N MET A 1 -50.05 -30.49 10.88
CA MET A 1 -48.66 -30.00 10.86
C MET A 1 -48.32 -29.80 9.39
N ASN A 2 -48.23 -28.55 8.92
CA ASN A 2 -47.95 -28.30 7.51
C ASN A 2 -46.46 -28.53 7.27
N ASP A 3 -46.16 -29.29 6.22
CA ASP A 3 -44.81 -29.66 5.82
C ASP A 3 -44.04 -28.40 5.40
N VAL A 4 -42.76 -28.28 5.80
CA VAL A 4 -41.90 -27.12 5.52
C VAL A 4 -41.81 -26.86 4.00
N ARG A 5 -41.96 -27.91 3.18
CA ARG A 5 -42.07 -27.80 1.72
C ARG A 5 -43.28 -26.99 1.26
N GLU A 6 -44.40 -27.09 1.94
CA GLU A 6 -45.63 -26.39 1.57
C GLU A 6 -45.53 -24.90 1.89
N LEU A 7 -44.85 -24.54 2.99
CA LEU A 7 -44.56 -23.15 3.35
C LEU A 7 -43.57 -22.50 2.38
N LEU A 8 -42.55 -23.23 1.95
CA LEU A 8 -41.59 -22.75 0.95
C LEU A 8 -42.23 -22.60 -0.44
N GLY A 9 -43.15 -23.49 -0.82
CA GLY A 9 -43.90 -23.38 -2.06
C GLY A 9 -44.70 -22.08 -2.16
N ARG A 10 -45.39 -21.70 -1.07
CA ARG A 10 -46.18 -20.44 -1.03
C ARG A 10 -45.31 -19.17 -0.99
N ALA A 11 -44.12 -19.24 -0.41
CA ALA A 11 -43.18 -18.10 -0.40
C ALA A 11 -42.61 -17.77 -1.78
N VAL A 12 -42.47 -18.78 -2.65
CA VAL A 12 -41.94 -18.61 -4.01
C VAL A 12 -42.99 -18.02 -4.96
N GLU A 13 -44.28 -18.31 -4.77
CA GLU A 13 -45.36 -17.76 -5.61
C GLU A 13 -45.55 -16.24 -5.44
N GLY A 14 -45.17 -15.67 -4.29
CA GLY A 14 -45.23 -14.22 -4.03
C GLY A 14 -43.99 -13.43 -4.43
N ALA A 15 -42.87 -14.11 -4.70
CA ALA A 15 -41.62 -13.47 -5.10
C ALA A 15 -41.61 -13.26 -6.62
N GLY A 16 -42.05 -12.08 -7.07
CA GLY A 16 -42.00 -11.71 -8.48
C GLY A 16 -40.63 -11.96 -9.12
N LYS A 17 -40.62 -12.24 -10.43
CA LYS A 17 -39.38 -12.53 -11.18
C LYS A 17 -38.45 -11.30 -11.16
N PRO A 18 -37.14 -11.48 -10.89
CA PRO A 18 -36.20 -10.36 -10.93
C PRO A 18 -36.16 -9.75 -12.34
N ALA A 19 -36.14 -8.41 -12.41
CA ALA A 19 -36.17 -7.64 -13.66
C ALA A 19 -34.94 -7.83 -14.57
N PHE A 20 -33.95 -8.62 -14.15
CA PHE A 20 -32.76 -8.93 -14.93
C PHE A 20 -32.44 -10.43 -14.83
N SER A 21 -32.26 -11.07 -15.98
CA SER A 21 -31.83 -12.46 -16.04
C SER A 21 -30.37 -12.59 -15.63
N ALA A 22 -30.03 -13.65 -14.90
CA ALA A 22 -28.65 -13.95 -14.51
C ALA A 22 -27.68 -13.95 -15.72
N GLY A 23 -28.16 -14.33 -16.90
CA GLY A 23 -27.41 -14.27 -18.16
C GLY A 23 -26.95 -12.86 -18.56
N ALA A 24 -27.71 -11.80 -18.23
CA ALA A 24 -27.31 -10.43 -18.50
C ALA A 24 -26.14 -9.96 -17.63
N VAL A 25 -26.04 -10.47 -16.39
CA VAL A 25 -24.93 -10.19 -15.47
C VAL A 25 -23.65 -10.88 -15.96
N TYR A 26 -23.74 -12.15 -16.36
CA TYR A 26 -22.59 -12.88 -16.91
C TYR A 26 -22.12 -12.33 -18.26
N ALA A 27 -23.04 -11.88 -19.12
CA ALA A 27 -22.68 -11.25 -20.40
C ALA A 27 -21.94 -9.90 -20.23
N LYS A 28 -22.27 -9.13 -19.18
CA LYS A 28 -21.56 -7.88 -18.85
C LYS A 28 -20.16 -8.16 -18.31
N ALA A 29 -19.99 -9.21 -17.50
CA ALA A 29 -18.68 -9.65 -17.01
C ALA A 29 -17.77 -10.16 -18.14
N ASP A 30 -18.32 -10.89 -19.12
CA ASP A 30 -17.54 -11.44 -20.23
C ASP A 30 -17.05 -10.35 -21.21
N ARG A 31 -17.85 -9.28 -21.39
CA ARG A 31 -17.47 -8.10 -22.18
C ARG A 31 -16.27 -7.35 -21.56
N ILE A 32 -16.19 -7.28 -20.23
CA ILE A 32 -15.07 -6.64 -19.52
C ILE A 32 -13.79 -7.47 -19.66
N ARG A 33 -13.87 -8.80 -19.56
CA ARG A 33 -12.70 -9.69 -19.80
C ARG A 33 -12.16 -9.58 -21.22
N ARG A 34 -13.03 -9.52 -22.24
CA ARG A 34 -12.58 -9.35 -23.64
C ARG A 34 -11.89 -8.01 -23.86
N ARG A 35 -12.37 -6.92 -23.24
CA ARG A 35 -11.70 -5.60 -23.31
C ARG A 35 -10.31 -5.61 -22.67
N ARG A 36 -10.13 -6.29 -21.52
CA ARG A 36 -8.80 -6.45 -20.88
C ARG A 36 -7.83 -7.29 -21.73
N ARG A 37 -8.31 -8.32 -22.43
CA ARG A 37 -7.47 -9.14 -23.32
C ARG A 37 -7.03 -8.41 -24.60
N VAL A 38 -7.82 -7.45 -25.10
CA VAL A 38 -7.42 -6.63 -26.26
C VAL A 38 -6.44 -5.53 -25.86
N ALA A 39 -6.55 -4.98 -24.64
CA ALA A 39 -5.60 -3.99 -24.11
C ALA A 39 -4.23 -4.60 -23.73
N ALA A 40 -4.16 -5.91 -23.44
CA ALA A 40 -2.93 -6.60 -23.08
C ALA A 40 -2.05 -6.99 -24.30
N SER A 41 -2.51 -6.78 -25.54
CA SER A 41 -1.78 -7.14 -26.76
C SER A 41 -1.18 -5.94 -27.52
N ALA A 42 -1.24 -4.73 -26.96
CA ALA A 42 -0.79 -3.49 -27.62
C ALA A 42 0.40 -2.78 -26.93
N ALA A 43 1.13 -3.45 -26.03
CA ALA A 43 2.38 -2.94 -25.47
C ALA A 43 3.54 -3.88 -25.81
N VAL A 44 3.90 -3.90 -27.11
CA VAL A 44 5.09 -4.56 -27.63
C VAL A 44 6.19 -3.51 -27.86
N LEU A 45 7.27 -3.65 -27.10
CA LEU A 45 8.69 -3.42 -27.41
C LEU A 45 9.11 -2.10 -28.10
N VAL A 46 9.84 -1.26 -27.36
CA VAL A 46 11.03 -0.57 -27.90
C VAL A 46 12.23 -1.03 -27.10
N VAL A 47 12.97 -1.99 -27.66
CA VAL A 47 14.29 -2.43 -27.22
C VAL A 47 15.31 -1.59 -27.98
N VAL A 48 16.17 -0.87 -27.26
CA VAL A 48 17.45 -0.39 -27.79
C VAL A 48 18.53 -0.86 -26.83
N ALA A 49 19.28 -1.87 -27.26
CA ALA A 49 20.63 -2.13 -26.76
C ALA A 49 21.41 -2.87 -27.85
N ALA A 50 22.26 -2.11 -28.55
CA ALA A 50 23.43 -2.63 -29.23
C ALA A 50 24.48 -3.01 -28.17
N GLY A 51 25.21 -4.11 -28.39
CA GLY A 51 26.39 -4.43 -27.58
C GLY A 51 26.63 -5.92 -27.43
N ALA A 52 27.42 -6.47 -28.35
CA ALA A 52 27.85 -7.85 -28.40
C ALA A 52 28.71 -8.25 -27.19
N PHE A 53 28.45 -9.44 -26.63
CA PHE A 53 29.45 -10.25 -25.93
C PHE A 53 29.30 -11.71 -26.36
N THR A 54 30.34 -12.22 -27.00
CA THR A 54 30.54 -13.63 -27.34
C THR A 54 31.13 -14.34 -26.13
N LEU A 55 30.57 -15.48 -25.73
CA LEU A 55 31.30 -16.50 -24.98
C LEU A 55 30.99 -17.91 -25.52
N PRO A 56 32.01 -18.79 -25.59
CA PRO A 56 31.89 -20.09 -26.23
C PRO A 56 31.20 -21.14 -25.36
N ARG A 57 30.44 -21.98 -26.04
CA ARG A 57 29.79 -23.20 -25.56
C ARG A 57 30.80 -24.35 -25.60
N THR A 58 31.05 -24.99 -24.45
CA THR A 58 31.58 -26.36 -24.38
C THR A 58 30.65 -27.17 -23.49
N GLY A 59 30.11 -28.25 -24.04
CA GLY A 59 29.18 -29.15 -23.36
C GLY A 59 29.89 -30.16 -22.45
N GLY A 60 29.07 -30.94 -21.74
CA GLY A 60 29.49 -32.09 -20.94
C GLY A 60 28.29 -32.59 -20.14
N ASP A 61 27.82 -33.77 -20.50
CA ASP A 61 26.68 -34.51 -19.97
C ASP A 61 27.09 -35.31 -18.71
N GLU A 62 26.13 -36.01 -18.09
CA GLU A 62 26.26 -37.06 -17.05
C GLU A 62 26.08 -36.68 -15.57
N ASP A 63 24.87 -36.98 -15.08
CA ASP A 63 24.56 -37.54 -13.73
C ASP A 63 24.60 -39.09 -13.90
N PRO A 64 24.87 -39.98 -12.90
CA PRO A 64 24.17 -39.99 -11.60
C PRO A 64 24.89 -40.59 -10.35
N ALA A 65 24.20 -40.48 -9.20
CA ALA A 65 24.07 -41.46 -8.10
C ALA A 65 24.72 -41.21 -6.70
N HIS A 66 23.81 -40.90 -5.74
CA HIS A 66 23.64 -41.41 -4.37
C HIS A 66 24.84 -41.65 -3.40
N THR A 67 24.90 -40.94 -2.26
CA THR A 67 24.46 -41.40 -0.90
C THR A 67 24.98 -40.52 0.27
N SER A 68 24.04 -40.14 1.15
CA SER A 68 24.04 -40.06 2.63
C SER A 68 25.34 -39.82 3.44
N VAL A 69 25.35 -38.74 4.24
CA VAL A 69 25.49 -38.82 5.72
C VAL A 69 24.97 -37.54 6.41
N ALA A 70 24.27 -37.73 7.52
CA ALA A 70 23.79 -36.68 8.41
C ALA A 70 24.93 -36.04 9.21
N SER A 71 24.85 -34.74 9.47
CA SER A 71 25.60 -34.07 10.55
C SER A 71 24.75 -32.94 11.14
N ALA A 72 24.80 -32.87 12.47
CA ALA A 72 23.96 -32.07 13.32
C ALA A 72 24.34 -30.57 13.31
N GLY A 73 23.31 -29.72 13.22
CA GLY A 73 23.28 -28.32 13.66
C GLY A 73 23.95 -27.27 12.76
N PRO A 74 23.56 -25.98 12.86
CA PRO A 74 22.58 -25.40 13.77
C PRO A 74 21.23 -25.08 13.10
N SER A 75 20.20 -25.12 13.92
CA SER A 75 18.93 -24.45 13.66
C SER A 75 19.23 -22.97 13.38
N ALA A 76 19.03 -22.53 12.15
CA ALA A 76 19.03 -21.11 11.83
C ALA A 76 17.77 -20.52 12.47
N SER A 77 17.89 -20.09 13.72
CA SER A 77 17.09 -18.97 14.20
C SER A 77 17.24 -17.85 13.17
N PRO A 78 16.18 -17.11 12.81
CA PRO A 78 16.31 -16.00 11.90
C PRO A 78 17.27 -15.01 12.56
N THR A 79 18.48 -14.94 12.03
CA THR A 79 19.47 -13.97 12.45
C THR A 79 18.82 -12.62 12.22
N THR A 80 18.54 -11.91 13.30
CA THR A 80 18.24 -10.48 13.29
C THR A 80 19.27 -9.84 12.39
N SER A 81 18.84 -9.49 11.18
CA SER A 81 19.72 -8.88 10.20
C SER A 81 20.21 -7.59 10.83
N ALA A 82 21.53 -7.43 10.95
CA ALA A 82 22.11 -6.21 11.45
C ALA A 82 21.48 -5.02 10.69
N PRO A 83 21.10 -3.93 11.37
CA PRO A 83 20.42 -2.82 10.71
C PRO A 83 21.28 -2.33 9.55
N ALA A 84 20.68 -2.24 8.36
CA ALA A 84 21.33 -1.63 7.22
C ALA A 84 21.72 -0.19 7.59
N PRO A 85 22.82 0.35 7.04
CA PRO A 85 23.14 1.76 7.26
C PRO A 85 21.95 2.62 6.85
N ALA A 86 21.56 3.54 7.74
CA ALA A 86 20.40 4.40 7.52
C ALA A 86 20.54 5.16 6.20
N SER A 87 19.47 5.18 5.39
CA SER A 87 19.49 5.97 4.17
C SER A 87 19.54 7.46 4.53
N ALA A 88 20.15 8.28 3.67
CA ALA A 88 20.19 9.73 3.89
C ALA A 88 18.78 10.36 4.04
N LYS A 89 17.74 9.74 3.47
CA LYS A 89 16.35 10.16 3.67
C LYS A 89 15.82 9.76 5.06
N ALA A 90 16.09 8.54 5.51
CA ALA A 90 15.71 8.08 6.85
C ALA A 90 16.38 8.93 7.95
N GLU A 91 17.66 9.27 7.80
CA GLU A 91 18.37 10.16 8.73
C GLU A 91 17.75 11.57 8.77
N ARG A 92 17.42 12.13 7.60
CA ARG A 92 16.72 13.43 7.51
C ARG A 92 15.33 13.38 8.14
N LEU A 93 14.58 12.29 7.94
CA LEU A 93 13.28 12.12 8.58
C LEU A 93 13.41 12.01 10.10
N ALA A 94 14.38 11.22 10.58
CA ALA A 94 14.66 11.08 12.01
C ALA A 94 14.99 12.42 12.68
N ALA A 95 15.76 13.28 12.01
CA ALA A 95 16.09 14.61 12.52
C ALA A 95 14.88 15.55 12.70
N LEU A 96 13.76 15.28 12.02
CA LEU A 96 12.53 16.09 12.10
C LEU A 96 11.55 15.59 13.16
N LEU A 97 11.73 14.35 13.62
CA LEU A 97 10.82 13.68 14.52
C LEU A 97 11.36 13.66 15.95
N PRO A 98 10.47 13.63 16.95
CA PRO A 98 10.87 13.40 18.34
C PRO A 98 11.62 12.07 18.51
N ALA A 99 12.58 12.01 19.45
CA ALA A 99 13.42 10.83 19.65
C ALA A 99 12.66 9.58 20.12
N ASP A 100 11.45 9.75 20.66
CA ASP A 100 10.62 8.67 21.19
C ASP A 100 9.84 7.90 20.11
N VAL A 101 9.97 8.25 18.82
CA VAL A 101 9.35 7.50 17.71
C VAL A 101 10.10 6.19 17.39
N GLY A 102 11.32 6.01 17.90
CA GLY A 102 12.14 4.82 17.69
C GLY A 102 13.11 4.92 16.50
N GLU A 103 13.69 3.79 16.11
CA GLU A 103 14.63 3.70 14.99
C GLU A 103 13.89 3.76 13.65
N ILE A 104 14.45 4.47 12.67
CA ILE A 104 13.82 4.70 11.36
C ILE A 104 14.70 4.11 10.25
N GLU A 105 14.11 3.25 9.43
CA GLU A 105 14.76 2.61 8.28
C GLU A 105 13.92 2.84 7.02
N GLU A 106 14.55 3.20 5.89
CA GLU A 106 13.84 3.23 4.61
C GLU A 106 13.67 1.81 4.08
N VAL A 107 12.44 1.45 3.70
CA VAL A 107 12.07 0.10 3.27
C VAL A 107 11.29 0.13 1.95
N SER A 108 11.06 -1.04 1.38
CA SER A 108 10.08 -1.22 0.30
C SER A 108 9.02 -2.20 0.72
N LEU A 109 7.79 -1.73 0.95
CA LEU A 109 6.63 -2.56 1.23
C LEU A 109 6.30 -3.48 0.06
N LEU A 110 6.62 -3.10 -1.19
CA LEU A 110 6.45 -3.99 -2.32
C LEU A 110 7.45 -5.16 -2.27
N ALA A 111 8.69 -4.91 -1.85
CA ALA A 111 9.66 -5.98 -1.61
C ALA A 111 9.22 -6.86 -0.44
N LEU A 112 8.78 -6.27 0.68
CA LEU A 112 8.36 -7.01 1.87
C LEU A 112 7.09 -7.85 1.61
N ILE A 113 6.04 -7.24 1.08
CA ILE A 113 4.72 -7.89 0.96
C ILE A 113 4.62 -8.74 -0.29
N LYS A 114 5.26 -8.33 -1.39
CA LYS A 114 5.13 -8.97 -2.71
C LYS A 114 6.41 -9.63 -3.22
N ASN A 115 7.48 -9.66 -2.43
CA ASN A 115 8.79 -10.19 -2.84
C ASN A 115 9.30 -9.56 -4.16
N ALA A 116 8.96 -8.29 -4.39
CA ALA A 116 9.40 -7.58 -5.59
C ALA A 116 10.91 -7.33 -5.55
N THR A 117 11.56 -7.41 -6.72
CA THR A 117 12.98 -7.05 -6.85
C THR A 117 13.17 -5.54 -6.66
N PRO A 118 14.39 -5.07 -6.34
CA PRO A 118 14.67 -3.64 -6.22
C PRO A 118 14.23 -2.83 -7.45
N GLU A 119 14.35 -3.39 -8.65
CA GLU A 119 13.94 -2.76 -9.91
C GLU A 119 12.42 -2.63 -10.01
N GLN A 120 11.68 -3.66 -9.60
CA GLN A 120 10.21 -3.66 -9.59
C GLN A 120 9.63 -2.73 -8.54
N ALA A 121 10.35 -2.55 -7.43
CA ALA A 121 9.97 -1.68 -6.33
C ALA A 121 10.32 -0.20 -6.57
N ARG A 122 11.04 0.14 -7.64
CA ARG A 122 11.43 1.52 -7.91
C ARG A 122 10.19 2.38 -8.12
N THR A 123 10.08 3.40 -7.29
CA THR A 123 9.03 4.42 -7.38
C THR A 123 9.71 5.76 -7.66
N THR A 124 9.16 6.50 -8.63
CA THR A 124 9.56 7.90 -8.85
C THR A 124 8.83 8.75 -7.84
N TYR A 125 9.60 9.40 -6.97
CA TYR A 125 9.08 10.26 -5.92
C TYR A 125 9.25 11.73 -6.29
N LEU A 126 8.27 12.55 -5.91
CA LEU A 126 8.32 14.00 -6.16
C LEU A 126 8.93 14.73 -4.96
N GLY A 127 8.54 14.35 -3.75
CA GLY A 127 9.00 14.98 -2.52
C GLY A 127 10.40 14.51 -2.09
N PRO A 128 11.20 15.38 -1.46
CA PRO A 128 12.54 15.06 -0.93
C PRO A 128 12.55 14.07 0.24
N LEU A 129 11.40 13.82 0.87
CA LEU A 129 11.20 12.85 1.95
C LEU A 129 10.17 11.78 1.59
N ASP A 130 9.67 11.78 0.35
CA ASP A 130 8.77 10.74 -0.11
C ASP A 130 9.48 9.38 -0.03
N GLY A 131 8.74 8.38 0.43
CA GLY A 131 9.29 7.07 0.73
C GLY A 131 8.38 6.23 1.61
N GLN A 132 8.91 5.07 1.97
CA GLN A 132 8.29 4.11 2.88
C GLN A 132 9.32 3.81 3.95
N TYR A 133 8.93 3.95 5.21
CA TYR A 133 9.84 3.88 6.34
C TYR A 133 9.30 2.90 7.37
N ALA A 134 10.16 2.03 7.89
CA ALA A 134 9.87 1.21 9.05
C ALA A 134 10.31 1.95 10.33
N PHE A 135 9.46 1.90 11.35
CA PHE A 135 9.71 2.44 12.68
C PHE A 135 9.81 1.28 13.66
N ARG A 136 10.94 1.14 14.36
CA ARG A 136 11.15 0.09 15.36
C ARG A 136 11.14 0.71 16.75
N LYS A 137 10.19 0.28 17.59
CA LYS A 137 10.02 0.78 18.95
C LYS A 137 9.45 -0.31 19.84
N ASP A 138 10.03 -0.48 21.02
CA ASP A 138 9.56 -1.40 22.06
C ASP A 138 9.31 -2.85 21.55
N GLY A 139 10.10 -3.28 20.57
CA GLY A 139 10.00 -4.61 19.95
C GLY A 139 8.95 -4.74 18.84
N GLY A 140 8.14 -3.71 18.57
CA GLY A 140 7.20 -3.66 17.45
C GLY A 140 7.77 -2.90 16.24
N VAL A 141 7.12 -3.10 15.08
CA VAL A 141 7.46 -2.47 13.81
C VAL A 141 6.22 -1.88 13.16
N GLY A 142 6.21 -0.56 13.00
CA GLY A 142 5.20 0.19 12.26
C GLY A 142 5.77 0.77 10.98
N TYR A 143 4.92 1.39 10.18
CA TYR A 143 5.32 1.97 8.90
C TYR A 143 4.81 3.38 8.71
N LEU A 144 5.62 4.22 8.07
CA LEU A 144 5.20 5.51 7.53
C LEU A 144 5.33 5.47 6.01
N LEU A 145 4.25 5.73 5.30
CA LEU A 145 4.27 5.99 3.87
C LEU A 145 4.04 7.48 3.68
N LEU A 146 4.95 8.16 2.99
CA LEU A 146 4.84 9.57 2.66
C LEU A 146 4.97 9.73 1.14
N THR A 147 3.97 10.32 0.51
CA THR A 147 3.97 10.54 -0.94
C THR A 147 3.38 11.91 -1.27
N LEU A 148 4.14 12.75 -1.96
CA LEU A 148 3.62 13.90 -2.68
C LEU A 148 3.14 13.44 -4.07
N MET A 149 1.88 13.70 -4.37
CA MET A 149 1.31 13.48 -5.70
C MET A 149 0.96 14.83 -6.33
N ASP A 150 1.46 15.05 -7.55
CA ASP A 150 0.99 16.17 -8.35
C ASP A 150 -0.48 15.99 -8.75
N ARG A 151 -1.10 17.10 -9.19
CA ARG A 151 -2.51 17.10 -9.59
C ARG A 151 -2.81 16.08 -10.69
N GLU A 152 -1.96 15.96 -11.71
CA GLU A 152 -2.21 15.04 -12.84
C GLU A 152 -2.18 13.56 -12.39
N ALA A 153 -1.24 13.20 -11.52
CA ALA A 153 -1.14 11.89 -10.91
C ALA A 153 -2.37 11.58 -10.05
N LEU A 154 -2.87 12.55 -9.27
CA LEU A 154 -4.09 12.41 -8.48
C LEU A 154 -5.32 12.19 -9.38
N GLU A 155 -5.45 12.98 -10.44
CA GLU A 155 -6.56 12.87 -11.39
C GLU A 155 -6.60 11.51 -12.08
N ARG A 156 -5.44 11.04 -12.54
CA ARG A 156 -5.31 9.69 -13.12
C ARG A 156 -5.67 8.61 -12.10
N LYS A 157 -5.24 8.74 -10.85
CA LYS A 157 -5.52 7.76 -9.79
C LYS A 157 -7.00 7.72 -9.42
N MET A 158 -7.65 8.89 -9.35
CA MET A 158 -9.06 8.99 -8.95
C MET A 158 -10.04 8.82 -10.11
N GLY A 159 -9.57 8.94 -11.36
CA GLY A 159 -10.43 8.97 -12.55
C GLY A 159 -11.29 10.23 -12.65
N ARG A 160 -11.00 11.26 -11.85
CA ARG A 160 -11.67 12.56 -11.82
C ARG A 160 -10.75 13.65 -11.26
N PRO A 161 -10.99 14.93 -11.60
CA PRO A 161 -10.38 16.08 -10.94
C PRO A 161 -10.41 15.95 -9.42
N ALA A 162 -9.29 16.23 -8.76
CA ALA A 162 -9.26 16.40 -7.32
C ALA A 162 -10.01 17.67 -6.95
N ASP A 163 -10.99 17.58 -6.05
CA ASP A 163 -11.68 18.75 -5.53
C ASP A 163 -11.02 19.16 -4.20
N PRO A 164 -10.33 20.32 -4.13
CA PRO A 164 -9.72 20.81 -2.90
C PRO A 164 -10.75 21.09 -1.78
N ALA A 165 -12.01 21.33 -2.14
CA ALA A 165 -13.08 21.59 -1.20
C ALA A 165 -13.76 20.31 -0.69
N GLU A 166 -13.43 19.14 -1.26
CA GLU A 166 -14.02 17.85 -0.87
C GLU A 166 -13.88 17.62 0.63
N ASP A 167 -15.01 17.42 1.29
CA ASP A 167 -15.03 17.08 2.71
C ASP A 167 -14.92 15.56 2.88
N LEU A 168 -13.70 15.08 3.13
CA LEU A 168 -13.48 13.66 3.40
C LEU A 168 -14.07 13.22 4.74
N CYS A 169 -14.40 14.12 5.66
CA CYS A 169 -15.05 13.72 6.91
C CYS A 169 -16.56 13.55 6.74
N ALA A 170 -17.14 14.12 5.67
CA ALA A 170 -18.53 13.87 5.34
C ALA A 170 -18.70 12.43 4.83
N ARG A 171 -19.72 11.74 5.35
CA ARG A 171 -20.09 10.42 4.84
C ARG A 171 -20.73 10.55 3.47
N ILE A 172 -20.17 9.87 2.47
CA ILE A 172 -20.72 9.83 1.11
C ILE A 172 -21.28 8.43 0.84
N GLY A 173 -22.60 8.36 0.59
CA GLY A 173 -23.26 7.11 0.22
C GLY A 173 -23.14 6.00 1.28
N GLN A 174 -22.66 4.83 0.86
CA GLN A 174 -22.54 3.63 1.69
C GLN A 174 -21.11 3.39 2.19
N GLU A 175 -20.19 4.34 1.99
CA GLU A 175 -18.82 4.21 2.50
C GLU A 175 -18.85 4.14 4.04
N PRO A 176 -17.93 3.35 4.66
CA PRO A 176 -17.70 3.40 6.09
C PRO A 176 -17.41 4.84 6.53
N ALA A 177 -17.91 5.21 7.71
CA ALA A 177 -17.49 6.47 8.30
C ALA A 177 -15.98 6.39 8.61
N ARG A 178 -15.27 7.51 8.41
CA ARG A 178 -13.89 7.64 8.84
C ARG A 178 -13.87 7.94 10.33
N ASP A 179 -13.16 7.14 11.12
CA ASP A 179 -13.11 7.31 12.55
C ASP A 179 -12.21 8.50 12.94
N ASP A 180 -12.64 9.27 13.93
CA ASP A 180 -11.96 10.48 14.40
C ASP A 180 -11.48 11.40 13.26
N CYS A 181 -12.32 11.58 12.25
CA CYS A 181 -11.97 12.41 11.10
C CYS A 181 -11.94 13.88 11.51
N VAL A 182 -10.80 14.53 11.28
CA VAL A 182 -10.60 15.96 11.53
C VAL A 182 -10.13 16.60 10.25
N ARG A 183 -10.90 17.59 9.80
CA ARG A 183 -10.55 18.50 8.71
C ARG A 183 -10.13 19.85 9.31
N GLU A 184 -8.92 20.28 9.01
CA GLU A 184 -8.35 21.54 9.46
C GLU A 184 -7.95 22.40 8.26
N VAL A 185 -8.45 23.64 8.21
CA VAL A 185 -7.97 24.66 7.28
C VAL A 185 -6.79 25.38 7.94
N LEU A 186 -5.62 25.29 7.32
CA LEU A 186 -4.38 25.89 7.80
C LEU A 186 -4.36 27.40 7.50
N PRO A 187 -3.53 28.20 8.22
CA PRO A 187 -3.47 29.65 8.03
C PRO A 187 -3.12 30.11 6.61
N ASP A 188 -2.45 29.26 5.82
CA ASP A 188 -2.09 29.51 4.43
C ASP A 188 -3.14 29.03 3.42
N GLY A 189 -4.32 28.62 3.89
CA GLY A 189 -5.43 28.16 3.07
C GLY A 189 -5.34 26.70 2.63
N ARG A 190 -4.24 26.00 2.92
CA ARG A 190 -4.14 24.55 2.72
C ARG A 190 -5.10 23.82 3.65
N THR A 191 -5.52 22.61 3.26
CA THR A 191 -6.43 21.80 4.08
C THR A 191 -5.76 20.49 4.45
N LEU A 192 -5.63 20.22 5.74
CA LEU A 192 -5.20 18.94 6.29
C LEU A 192 -6.43 18.16 6.77
N THR A 193 -6.68 17.01 6.16
CA THR A 193 -7.69 16.07 6.64
C THR A 193 -7.02 14.81 7.14
N THR A 194 -7.46 14.31 8.29
CA THR A 194 -6.71 13.30 9.03
C THR A 194 -7.70 12.41 9.80
N TRP A 195 -7.52 11.08 9.80
CA TRP A 195 -8.50 10.13 10.35
C TRP A 195 -7.85 8.80 10.75
N HIS A 196 -8.51 8.04 11.60
CA HIS A 196 -8.13 6.67 11.93
C HIS A 196 -8.79 5.70 10.93
N ASP A 197 -8.02 4.73 10.47
CA ASP A 197 -8.49 3.60 9.69
C ASP A 197 -8.17 2.33 10.48
N SER A 198 -9.19 1.54 10.83
CA SER A 198 -8.97 0.29 11.55
C SER A 198 -8.34 -0.79 10.67
N MET A 199 -8.38 -0.62 9.35
CA MET A 199 -7.93 -1.61 8.36
C MET A 199 -8.66 -2.96 8.46
N ASP A 200 -9.89 -2.98 9.00
CA ASP A 200 -10.73 -4.19 9.13
C ASP A 200 -11.36 -4.64 7.80
N TYR A 201 -10.61 -4.55 6.69
CA TYR A 201 -11.04 -4.98 5.37
C TYR A 201 -9.91 -5.72 4.64
N SER A 202 -10.29 -6.74 3.87
CA SER A 202 -9.34 -7.52 3.08
C SER A 202 -8.79 -6.68 1.91
N GLY A 203 -7.50 -6.37 1.94
CA GLY A 203 -6.78 -5.76 0.82
C GLY A 203 -6.38 -6.78 -0.26
N ASP A 204 -6.07 -6.28 -1.46
CA ASP A 204 -5.51 -7.10 -2.56
C ASP A 204 -4.07 -7.60 -2.26
N ASP A 205 -3.47 -7.11 -1.18
CA ASP A 205 -2.10 -7.41 -0.82
C ASP A 205 -1.91 -8.70 -0.01
N ASN A 206 -3.00 -9.32 0.46
CA ASN A 206 -3.02 -10.56 1.26
C ASN A 206 -2.24 -10.47 2.58
N VAL A 207 -2.13 -9.27 3.16
CA VAL A 207 -1.59 -9.06 4.50
C VAL A 207 -2.65 -8.46 5.42
N GLY A 208 -2.57 -8.77 6.71
CA GLY A 208 -3.42 -8.18 7.73
C GLY A 208 -2.80 -6.87 8.19
N TRP A 209 -3.21 -5.74 7.60
CA TRP A 209 -2.77 -4.43 8.08
C TRP A 209 -3.33 -4.15 9.46
N GLY A 210 -2.49 -3.62 10.34
CA GLY A 210 -2.95 -3.08 11.61
C GLY A 210 -3.53 -1.67 11.45
N PRO A 211 -4.13 -1.11 12.52
CA PRO A 211 -4.69 0.22 12.53
C PRO A 211 -3.72 1.31 12.07
N GLU A 212 -4.25 2.34 11.43
CA GLU A 212 -3.49 3.45 10.87
C GLU A 212 -4.06 4.82 11.25
N LEU A 213 -3.16 5.79 11.36
CA LEU A 213 -3.48 7.21 11.23
C LEU A 213 -3.18 7.65 9.79
N VAL A 214 -4.20 8.08 9.08
CA VAL A 214 -4.11 8.52 7.69
C VAL A 214 -4.22 10.04 7.62
N GLY A 215 -3.49 10.65 6.69
CA GLY A 215 -3.52 12.08 6.44
C GLY A 215 -3.50 12.43 4.95
N ARG A 216 -4.19 13.51 4.62
CA ARG A 216 -4.15 14.16 3.31
C ARG A 216 -3.99 15.67 3.51
N LEU A 217 -2.90 16.23 2.98
CA LEU A 217 -2.70 17.68 2.93
C LEU A 217 -2.82 18.17 1.49
N THR A 218 -3.85 18.95 1.21
CA THR A 218 -4.06 19.60 -0.09
C THR A 218 -3.25 20.89 -0.17
N GLN A 219 -2.37 20.98 -1.16
CA GLN A 219 -1.56 22.15 -1.47
C GLN A 219 -2.34 23.16 -2.33
N SER A 220 -1.85 24.40 -2.39
CA SER A 220 -2.47 25.48 -3.17
C SER A 220 -2.45 25.24 -4.69
N ASP A 221 -1.50 24.45 -5.20
CA ASP A 221 -1.39 24.08 -6.61
C ASP A 221 -2.25 22.85 -7.00
N GLY A 222 -2.99 22.30 -6.04
CA GLY A 222 -3.81 21.10 -6.20
C GLY A 222 -3.04 19.79 -6.06
N SER A 223 -1.73 19.81 -5.83
CA SER A 223 -0.99 18.62 -5.37
C SER A 223 -1.43 18.23 -3.96
N GLN A 224 -1.17 16.98 -3.57
CA GLN A 224 -1.52 16.47 -2.25
C GLN A 224 -0.39 15.63 -1.66
N PHE A 225 -0.09 15.85 -0.38
CA PHE A 225 0.58 14.81 0.40
C PHE A 225 -0.45 13.77 0.82
N LEU A 226 -0.11 12.51 0.59
CA LEU A 226 -0.79 11.35 1.13
C LEU A 226 0.14 10.70 2.14
N VAL A 227 -0.34 10.52 3.37
CA VAL A 227 0.42 9.88 4.44
C VAL A 227 -0.38 8.76 5.08
N ARG A 228 0.29 7.65 5.37
CA ARG A 228 -0.24 6.54 6.18
C ARG A 228 0.78 6.22 7.25
N SER A 229 0.37 6.34 8.51
CA SER A 229 1.15 5.96 9.69
C SER A 229 0.49 4.71 10.25
N SER A 230 1.08 3.55 10.01
CA SER A 230 0.52 2.23 10.29
C SER A 230 1.21 1.57 11.48
N THR A 231 0.44 0.86 12.30
CA THR A 231 0.98 -0.01 13.35
C THR A 231 1.77 -1.20 12.81
N GLY A 232 1.69 -1.50 11.52
CA GLY A 232 2.40 -2.62 10.90
C GLY A 232 1.47 -3.49 10.05
N PHE A 233 1.96 -4.67 9.68
CA PHE A 233 1.11 -5.71 9.09
C PHE A 233 1.55 -7.10 9.54
N GLU A 234 0.59 -8.02 9.52
CA GLU A 234 0.77 -9.44 9.74
C GLU A 234 0.78 -10.18 8.39
N GLY A 235 1.66 -11.17 8.28
CA GLY A 235 1.79 -12.00 7.09
C GLY A 235 3.24 -12.23 6.65
N SER A 236 3.41 -12.75 5.45
CA SER A 236 4.73 -12.94 4.85
C SER A 236 5.46 -11.61 4.69
N GLY A 237 6.75 -11.57 5.05
CA GLY A 237 7.59 -10.38 4.93
C GLY A 237 7.43 -9.35 6.04
N THR A 238 6.66 -9.66 7.09
CA THR A 238 6.62 -8.84 8.30
C THR A 238 8.01 -8.75 8.95
N LEU A 239 8.33 -7.59 9.50
CA LEU A 239 9.62 -7.29 10.13
C LEU A 239 9.60 -7.40 11.67
N GLY A 240 8.45 -7.72 12.25
CA GLY A 240 8.22 -7.88 13.69
C GLY A 240 6.73 -7.77 14.05
N PRO A 241 6.40 -7.87 15.35
CA PRO A 241 5.05 -7.58 15.85
C PRO A 241 4.59 -6.16 15.47
N LEU A 242 3.28 -5.95 15.44
CA LEU A 242 2.68 -4.62 15.30
C LEU A 242 3.14 -3.70 16.46
N LEU A 243 3.30 -2.41 16.18
CA LEU A 243 3.30 -1.40 17.23
C LEU A 243 1.93 -1.33 17.91
N THR A 244 1.92 -0.94 19.18
CA THR A 244 0.67 -0.72 19.94
C THR A 244 -0.13 0.47 19.42
N GLU A 245 0.56 1.46 18.84
CA GLU A 245 -0.03 2.67 18.26
C GLU A 245 0.70 3.05 16.97
N PRO A 246 0.06 3.77 16.03
CA PRO A 246 0.74 4.33 14.87
C PRO A 246 1.99 5.12 15.27
N PRO A 247 3.09 5.03 14.49
CA PRO A 247 4.37 5.62 14.87
C PRO A 247 4.34 7.15 15.03
N LEU A 248 3.43 7.83 14.32
CA LEU A 248 3.21 9.26 14.46
C LEU A 248 1.82 9.58 14.99
N SER A 249 1.78 10.47 15.98
CA SER A 249 0.56 11.15 16.40
C SER A 249 0.08 12.15 15.34
N ARG A 250 -1.19 12.56 15.44
CA ARG A 250 -1.78 13.60 14.59
C ARG A 250 -1.00 14.91 14.61
N GLN A 251 -0.50 15.32 15.78
CA GLN A 251 0.28 16.55 15.91
C GLN A 251 1.65 16.43 15.22
N GLN A 252 2.35 15.29 15.39
CA GLN A 252 3.63 15.04 14.72
C GLN A 252 3.46 14.97 13.20
N LEU A 253 2.41 14.29 12.72
CA LEU A 253 2.07 14.22 11.29
C LEU A 253 1.80 15.61 10.72
N LYS A 254 0.98 16.43 11.39
CA LYS A 254 0.74 17.83 10.98
C LYS A 254 2.04 18.62 10.90
N LYS A 255 2.89 18.53 11.92
CA LYS A 255 4.18 19.25 11.95
C LYS A 255 5.08 18.82 10.79
N LEU A 256 5.17 17.51 10.51
CA LEU A 256 5.95 16.97 9.41
C LEU A 256 5.43 17.47 8.05
N LEU A 257 4.13 17.33 7.79
CA LEU A 257 3.54 17.67 6.48
C LEU A 257 3.53 19.17 6.17
N THR A 258 3.53 20.01 7.20
CA THR A 258 3.52 21.47 7.03
C THR A 258 4.92 22.08 7.03
N GLY A 259 5.95 21.29 7.34
CA GLY A 259 7.35 21.70 7.30
C GLY A 259 7.86 21.93 5.87
N PRO A 260 8.83 22.84 5.67
CA PRO A 260 9.43 23.06 4.36
C PRO A 260 10.26 21.86 3.86
N GLU A 261 10.69 20.96 4.74
CA GLU A 261 11.61 19.86 4.42
C GLU A 261 10.98 18.74 3.61
N VAL A 262 9.65 18.64 3.61
CA VAL A 262 8.89 17.69 2.79
C VAL A 262 8.57 18.22 1.40
N LEU A 263 8.77 19.52 1.13
CA LEU A 263 8.47 20.14 -0.16
C LEU A 263 9.70 20.13 -1.09
N PRO A 264 9.52 19.93 -2.41
CA PRO A 264 10.57 20.16 -3.39
C PRO A 264 11.08 21.60 -3.30
N LYS A 265 12.39 21.79 -3.48
CA LYS A 265 12.94 23.14 -3.66
C LYS A 265 12.59 23.60 -5.08
N GLY A 266 11.95 24.76 -5.19
CA GLY A 266 11.68 25.43 -6.47
C GLY A 266 12.93 25.95 -7.15
#